data_AF-A0A6N8B7U1-F1
#
_entry.id   AF-A0A6N8B7U1-F1
#
_cell.length_a   1.000
_cell.length_b   1.000
_cell.length_c   1.000
_cell.angle_alpha   90.00
_cell.angle_beta   90.00
_cell.angle_gamma   90.00
#
_symmetry.space_group_name_H-M   'P 1'
#
loop_
_entity.id
_entity.type
_entity.pdbx_description
1 polymer ?
#
loop_
_entity_poly.entity_id
_entity_poly.type
_entity_poly.pdbx_seq_one_letter_code
_entity_poly.pdbx_strand_id
1 'polypeptide(L)' 'MDEEFCNNCNRCVKACPGGAIYEEPKVLEDGSKIYIDLEKCGPAFSYGCSACISSCVFTGGNYNKIKEAFISRKVNKD' A
#
# COMPACT_ATOMS: atom_id res chain seq x y z
N MET A 1 2.78 -9.53 -7.45
CA MET A 1 3.52 -8.69 -6.49
C MET A 1 2.60 -8.57 -5.32
N ASP A 2 2.94 -9.32 -4.30
CA ASP A 2 1.92 -10.09 -3.58
C ASP A 2 1.30 -9.27 -2.47
N GLU A 3 0.03 -9.55 -2.17
CA GLU A 3 -0.71 -8.97 -1.04
C GLU A 3 0.14 -9.01 0.25
N GLU A 4 0.88 -10.10 0.44
CA GLU A 4 1.83 -10.30 1.54
C GLU A 4 2.93 -9.22 1.64
N PHE A 5 3.44 -8.71 0.52
CA PHE A 5 4.42 -7.62 0.56
C PHE A 5 3.78 -6.35 1.12
N CYS A 6 2.58 -6.01 0.61
CA CYS A 6 1.87 -4.81 1.03
C CYS A 6 1.49 -4.88 2.51
N ASN A 7 1.01 -6.03 2.98
CA ASN A 7 0.66 -6.27 4.39
C ASN A 7 1.84 -6.06 5.35
N ASN A 8 3.08 -6.25 4.87
CA ASN A 8 4.29 -5.97 5.65
C ASN A 8 4.83 -4.54 5.47
N CYS A 9 4.53 -3.88 4.34
CA CYS A 9 5.15 -2.62 3.96
C CYS A 9 4.48 -1.40 4.62
N ASN A 10 3.16 -1.27 4.46
CA ASN A 10 2.30 -0.21 5.03
C ASN A 10 2.80 1.24 4.87
N ARG A 11 3.66 1.53 3.88
CA ARG A 11 4.18 2.90 3.64
C ARG A 11 3.09 3.87 3.19
N CYS A 12 2.25 3.45 2.26
CA CYS A 12 1.14 4.29 1.78
C CYS A 12 0.12 4.57 2.90
N VAL A 13 -0.16 3.60 3.77
CA VAL A 13 -1.01 3.75 4.96
C VAL A 13 -0.47 4.87 5.85
N LYS A 14 0.82 4.81 6.21
CA LYS A 14 1.48 5.80 7.06
C LYS A 14 1.61 7.18 6.41
N ALA A 15 1.75 7.24 5.09
CA ALA A 15 1.92 8.48 4.34
C ALA A 15 0.61 9.19 4.01
N CYS A 16 -0.55 8.53 4.15
CA CYS A 16 -1.83 9.09 3.74
C CYS A 16 -2.27 10.21 4.70
N PRO A 17 -2.37 11.48 4.25
CA PRO A 17 -2.76 12.58 5.13
C PRO A 17 -4.23 12.50 5.58
N GLY A 18 -5.07 11.84 4.79
CA GLY A 18 -6.50 11.64 5.11
C GLY A 18 -6.78 10.39 5.94
N GLY A 19 -5.76 9.60 6.30
CA GLY A 19 -5.97 8.30 6.97
C GLY A 19 -6.93 7.38 6.20
N ALA A 20 -6.88 7.46 4.87
CA ALA A 20 -7.86 6.87 3.97
C ALA A 20 -7.51 5.45 3.52
N ILE A 21 -6.28 4.98 3.74
CA ILE A 21 -5.81 3.67 3.27
C ILE A 21 -5.85 2.70 4.44
N TYR A 22 -6.53 1.56 4.26
CA TYR A 22 -6.60 0.51 5.25
C TYR A 22 -5.33 -0.36 5.23
N GLU A 23 -4.86 -0.75 6.41
CA GLU A 23 -3.79 -1.76 6.55
C GLU A 23 -4.30 -3.15 6.13
N GLU A 24 -5.53 -3.49 6.55
CA GLU A 24 -6.24 -4.68 6.09
C GLU A 24 -7.44 -4.26 5.21
N PRO A 25 -7.63 -4.87 4.03
CA PRO A 25 -8.71 -4.49 3.14
C PRO A 25 -10.09 -4.77 3.76
N LYS A 26 -11.06 -3.91 3.45
CA LYS A 26 -12.47 -4.25 3.68
C LYS A 26 -12.96 -5.16 2.56
N VAL A 27 -13.67 -6.22 2.93
CA VAL A 27 -14.32 -7.13 1.98
C VAL A 27 -15.76 -6.66 1.78
N LEU A 28 -16.17 -6.44 0.54
CA LEU A 28 -17.53 -6.06 0.16
C LEU A 28 -18.44 -7.29 0.06
N GLU A 29 -19.75 -7.06 -0.09
CA GLU A 29 -20.75 -8.14 -0.19
C GLU A 29 -20.49 -9.10 -1.36
N ASP A 30 -19.92 -8.61 -2.46
CA ASP A 30 -19.56 -9.40 -3.63
C ASP A 30 -18.20 -10.13 -3.49
N GLY A 31 -17.55 -10.00 -2.32
CA GLY A 31 -16.24 -10.59 -2.03
C GLY A 31 -15.05 -9.78 -2.54
N SER A 32 -15.27 -8.64 -3.20
CA SER A 32 -14.19 -7.76 -3.63
C SER A 32 -13.53 -7.06 -2.44
N LYS A 33 -12.24 -6.74 -2.57
CA LYS A 33 -11.44 -6.05 -1.54
C LYS A 33 -11.28 -4.58 -1.90
N ILE A 34 -11.58 -3.70 -0.96
CA ILE A 34 -11.26 -2.27 -1.05
C ILE A 34 -10.19 -1.90 -0.03
N TYR A 35 -9.21 -1.12 -0.48
CA TYR A 35 -8.08 -0.67 0.35
C TYR A 35 -8.12 0.82 0.67
N ILE A 36 -9.00 1.58 0.00
CA ILE A 36 -9.09 3.04 0.13
C ILE A 36 -10.52 3.44 0.45
N ASP A 37 -10.67 4.20 1.53
CA ASP A 37 -11.85 4.99 1.85
C ASP A 37 -11.90 6.23 0.94
N LEU A 38 -12.75 6.20 -0.09
CA LEU A 38 -12.83 7.29 -1.06
C LEU A 38 -13.40 8.58 -0.46
N GLU A 39 -14.23 8.49 0.56
CA GLU A 39 -14.79 9.66 1.24
C GLU A 39 -13.70 10.40 2.02
N LYS A 40 -12.81 9.66 2.70
CA LYS A 40 -11.64 10.24 3.37
C LYS A 40 -10.56 10.72 2.41
N CYS A 41 -10.38 10.04 1.28
CA CYS A 41 -9.38 10.38 0.28
C CYS A 41 -9.77 11.64 -0.52
N GLY A 42 -11.05 11.74 -0.89
CA GLY A 42 -11.60 12.74 -1.80
C GLY A 42 -11.12 14.18 -1.53
N PRO A 43 -11.28 14.72 -0.30
CA PRO A 43 -10.90 16.09 -0.01
C PRO A 43 -9.45 16.42 -0.34
N ALA A 44 -8.50 15.58 0.08
CA ALA A 44 -7.07 15.79 -0.22
C ALA A 44 -6.76 15.52 -1.70
N PHE A 45 -7.36 14.49 -2.28
CA PHE A 45 -7.16 14.11 -3.67
C PHE A 45 -7.63 15.19 -4.66
N SER A 46 -8.74 15.88 -4.38
CA SER A 46 -9.23 16.99 -5.19
C SER A 46 -8.25 18.16 -5.30
N TYR A 47 -7.28 18.28 -4.39
CA TYR A 47 -6.18 19.24 -4.46
C TYR A 47 -4.87 18.64 -5.02
N GLY A 48 -4.93 17.48 -5.66
CA GLY A 48 -3.78 16.83 -6.32
C GLY A 48 -2.92 15.95 -5.42
N CYS A 49 -3.44 15.49 -4.26
CA CYS A 49 -2.69 14.59 -3.39
C CYS A 49 -2.27 13.30 -4.14
N SER A 50 -0.99 12.96 -4.02
CA SER A 50 -0.38 11.75 -4.61
C SER A 50 0.50 10.99 -3.61
N ALA A 51 0.37 11.27 -2.31
CA ALA A 51 1.28 10.78 -1.26
C ALA A 51 1.44 9.25 -1.24
N CYS A 52 0.38 8.48 -1.51
CA CYS A 52 0.44 7.03 -1.59
C CYS A 52 1.31 6.52 -2.75
N ILE A 53 1.25 7.19 -3.91
CA ILE A 53 2.10 6.89 -5.06
C ILE A 53 3.53 7.32 -4.76
N SER A 54 3.74 8.55 -4.27
CA SER A 54 5.08 9.08 -3.99
C SER A 54 5.83 8.28 -2.92
N SER A 55 5.13 7.72 -1.94
CA SER A 55 5.74 6.93 -0.85
C SER A 55 5.98 5.46 -1.19
N CYS A 56 5.34 4.95 -2.25
CA CYS A 56 5.48 3.56 -2.67
C CYS A 56 6.90 3.27 -3.16
N VAL A 57 7.52 2.23 -2.61
CA VAL A 57 8.90 1.83 -2.98
C VAL A 57 9.02 1.42 -4.45
N PHE A 58 7.92 1.04 -5.09
CA PHE A 58 7.91 0.64 -6.50
C PHE A 58 7.82 1.83 -7.47
N THR A 59 7.47 3.02 -6.99
CA THR A 59 7.36 4.22 -7.85
C THR A 59 8.73 4.69 -8.35
N GLY A 60 9.79 4.50 -7.57
CA GLY A 60 11.17 4.86 -7.96
C GLY A 60 12.22 3.80 -7.68
N GLY A 61 11.82 2.65 -7.11
CA GLY A 61 12.74 1.59 -6.74
C GLY A 61 12.93 0.55 -7.84
N ASN A 62 14.07 -0.13 -7.82
CA ASN A 62 14.32 -1.27 -8.69
C ASN A 62 13.51 -2.48 -8.21
N TYR A 63 12.56 -2.91 -9.04
CA TYR A 63 11.64 -4.02 -8.73
C TYR A 63 12.38 -5.30 -8.29
N ASN A 64 13.39 -5.74 -9.06
CA ASN A 64 14.11 -6.98 -8.76
C ASN A 64 14.84 -6.91 -7.42
N LYS A 65 15.53 -5.80 -7.15
CA LYS A 65 16.20 -5.59 -5.85
C LYS A 65 15.22 -5.62 -4.69
N ILE A 66 14.04 -5.00 -4.83
CA ILE A 66 13.02 -5.01 -3.77
C ILE A 66 12.47 -6.42 -3.56
N LYS A 67 12.17 -7.13 -4.65
CA LYS A 67 11.65 -8.50 -4.61
C LYS A 67 12.65 -9.46 -3.95
N GLU A 68 13.91 -9.43 -4.36
CA GLU A 68 14.99 -10.26 -3.78
C GLU A 68 15.15 -9.96 -2.28
N ALA A 69 15.12 -8.69 -1.88
CA ALA A 69 15.23 -8.27 -0.49
C ALA A 69 14.01 -8.69 0.36
N PHE A 70 12.83 -8.82 -0.23
CA PHE A 70 11.65 -9.34 0.45
C PHE A 70 11.72 -10.85 0.64
N ILE A 71 12.03 -11.59 -0.44
CA ILE A 71 12.12 -13.05 -0.42
C ILE A 71 13.24 -13.52 0.53
N SER A 72 14.43 -12.91 0.46
CA SER A 72 15.54 -13.25 1.35
C SER A 72 15.18 -13.05 2.82
N ARG A 73 14.50 -11.95 3.18
CA ARG A 73 14.04 -11.73 4.56
C ARG A 73 13.01 -12.74 5.01
N LYS A 74 12.15 -13.22 4.10
CA LYS A 74 11.17 -14.27 4.41
C LYS A 74 11.86 -15.60 4.72
N VAL A 75 12.79 -16.04 3.86
CA VAL A 75 13.55 -17.29 4.04
C VAL A 75 14.36 -17.31 5.34
N ASN A 76 14.92 -16.18 5.77
CA ASN A 76 15.75 -16.12 6.99
C ASN A 76 14.92 -15.99 8.30
N LYS A 77 13.59 -15.97 8.22
CA LYS A 77 12.69 -15.80 9.37
C LYS A 77 11.99 -17.11 9.76
N ASP A 78 12.12 -18.13 8.91
CA ASP A 78 11.68 -19.52 9.12
C ASP A 78 12.87 -20.37 9.61
#